data_AF-A0A366JPF1-F1
#
_entry.id   AF-A0A366JPF1-F1
#
_cell.length_a   1.000
_cell.length_b   1.000
_cell.length_c   1.000
_cell.angle_alpha   90.00
_cell.angle_beta   90.00
_cell.angle_gamma   90.00
#
_symmetry.space_group_name_H-M   'P 1'
#
loop_
_entity.id
_entity.type
_entity.pdbx_description
1 polymer ?
#
loop_
_entity_poly.entity_id
_entity_poly.type
_entity_poly.pdbx_seq_one_letter_code
_entity_poly.pdbx_strand_id
1 'polypeptide(L)'
;MIHKILLSFIHIFLLMNLFIVNAQSSSNVELLDIEKNEITKTVTTNPKIQLEAEIIIKEIDNVVKKLKPIPDKGYMIKIPLEPSHRVENKWIYALIDEVIIIIPKNEKPYLLLFDDENKSYFFTFDSKIDPLLNTLDFSL
;
A
#
# COMPACT_ATOMS: atom_id res chain seq x y z
N MET A 1 -52.82 -1.60 22.89
CA MET A 1 -52.15 -1.79 21.58
C MET A 1 -51.07 -0.76 21.30
N ILE A 2 -51.33 0.54 21.52
CA ILE A 2 -50.39 1.65 21.24
C ILE A 2 -49.05 1.54 21.99
N HIS A 3 -49.05 1.13 23.26
CA HIS A 3 -47.81 0.97 24.05
C HIS A 3 -46.88 -0.12 23.50
N LYS A 4 -47.42 -1.19 22.91
CA LYS A 4 -46.61 -2.27 22.30
C LYS A 4 -45.98 -1.82 20.98
N ILE A 5 -46.68 -0.95 20.23
CA ILE A 5 -46.19 -0.34 18.99
C ILE A 5 -45.07 0.65 19.30
N LEU A 6 -45.23 1.48 20.34
CA LEU A 6 -44.21 2.44 20.78
C LEU A 6 -42.92 1.74 21.23
N LEU A 7 -43.03 0.64 21.98
CA LEU A 7 -41.88 -0.15 22.42
C LEU A 7 -41.12 -0.77 21.23
N SER A 8 -41.84 -1.15 20.17
CA SER A 8 -41.27 -1.69 18.94
C SER A 8 -40.49 -0.64 18.14
N PHE A 9 -40.98 0.60 18.09
CA PHE A 9 -40.26 1.71 17.43
C PHE A 9 -38.97 2.08 18.17
N ILE A 10 -38.95 2.00 19.50
CA ILE A 10 -37.76 2.23 20.32
C ILE A 10 -36.69 1.16 20.03
N HIS A 11 -37.08 -0.12 19.89
CA HIS A 11 -36.14 -1.19 19.54
C HIS A 11 -35.56 -1.04 18.13
N ILE A 12 -36.39 -0.60 17.17
CA ILE A 12 -35.97 -0.34 15.78
C ILE A 12 -35.01 0.85 15.69
N PHE A 13 -35.26 1.91 16.46
CA PHE A 13 -34.34 3.04 16.55
C PHE A 13 -33.02 2.67 17.24
N LEU A 14 -33.05 1.77 18.23
CA LEU A 14 -31.85 1.24 18.89
C LEU A 14 -30.96 0.43 17.93
N LEU A 15 -31.58 -0.34 17.02
CA LEU A 15 -30.88 -1.14 16.00
C LEU A 15 -30.23 -0.28 14.89
N MET A 16 -30.75 0.92 14.62
CA MET A 16 -30.18 1.85 13.63
C MET A 16 -28.92 2.60 14.14
N ASN A 17 -28.59 2.49 15.43
CA ASN A 17 -27.39 3.06 16.03
C ASN A 17 -26.22 2.05 16.11
N LEU A 18 -26.29 0.94 15.39
CA LEU A 18 -25.13 0.07 15.19
C LEU A 18 -24.10 0.85 14.36
N PHE A 19 -23.14 1.45 15.05
CA PHE A 19 -22.05 2.23 14.48
C PHE A 19 -21.43 1.52 13.27
N ILE A 20 -21.29 2.24 12.16
CA ILE A 20 -20.38 1.87 11.08
C ILE A 20 -18.98 1.99 11.69
N VAL A 21 -18.47 0.89 12.23
CA VAL A 21 -17.05 0.78 12.60
C VAL A 21 -16.30 0.62 11.29
N ASN A 22 -15.77 1.72 10.77
CA ASN A 22 -14.69 1.63 9.79
C ASN A 22 -13.50 1.02 10.54
N ALA A 23 -13.28 -0.27 10.33
CA ALA A 23 -12.04 -0.92 10.72
C ALA A 23 -10.94 -0.33 9.85
N GLN A 24 -10.38 0.80 10.27
CA GLN A 24 -9.15 1.30 9.70
C GLN A 24 -8.07 0.35 10.20
N SER A 25 -7.71 -0.63 9.37
CA SER A 25 -6.46 -1.37 9.57
C SER A 25 -5.39 -0.31 9.81
N SER A 26 -4.65 -0.42 10.92
CA SER A 26 -3.41 0.33 11.06
C SER A 26 -2.47 -0.25 10.01
N SER A 27 -2.54 0.29 8.80
CA SER A 27 -1.83 -0.20 7.65
C SER A 27 -0.38 0.24 7.81
N ASN A 28 0.44 -0.68 8.30
CA ASN A 28 1.84 -0.40 8.58
C ASN A 28 2.65 -0.53 7.29
N VAL A 29 3.64 0.34 7.14
CA VAL A 29 4.75 0.14 6.21
C VAL A 29 5.72 -0.86 6.82
N GLU A 30 6.11 -1.86 6.05
CA GLU A 30 7.07 -2.87 6.45
C GLU A 30 8.34 -2.77 5.60
N LEU A 31 9.48 -2.64 6.26
CA LEU A 31 10.80 -2.71 5.65
C LEU A 31 11.35 -4.12 5.87
N LEU A 32 11.63 -4.83 4.78
CA LEU A 32 12.16 -6.18 4.80
C LEU A 32 13.59 -6.22 4.25
N ASP A 33 14.50 -6.83 5.00
CA ASP A 33 15.84 -7.21 4.53
C ASP A 33 15.73 -8.55 3.79
N ILE A 34 16.06 -8.54 2.50
CA ILE A 34 15.88 -9.71 1.62
C ILE A 34 16.87 -10.82 1.96
N GLU A 35 18.10 -10.46 2.34
CA GLU A 35 19.15 -11.44 2.63
C GLU A 35 18.86 -12.20 3.92
N LYS A 36 18.26 -11.52 4.91
CA LYS A 36 17.87 -12.11 6.19
C LYS A 36 16.45 -12.66 6.20
N ASN A 37 15.63 -12.28 5.22
CA ASN A 37 14.21 -12.60 5.15
C ASN A 37 13.44 -12.18 6.42
N GLU A 38 13.71 -10.95 6.90
CA GLU A 38 13.12 -10.42 8.13
C GLU A 38 12.60 -8.99 7.96
N ILE A 39 11.52 -8.65 8.66
CA ILE A 39 11.04 -7.28 8.78
C ILE A 39 11.96 -6.56 9.78
N THR A 40 12.75 -5.61 9.29
CA THR A 40 13.72 -4.85 10.10
C THR A 40 13.12 -3.58 10.67
N LYS A 41 12.05 -3.05 10.08
CA LYS A 41 11.34 -1.87 10.57
C LYS A 41 9.86 -1.93 10.20
N THR A 42 9.03 -1.45 11.13
CA THR A 42 7.59 -1.24 10.92
C THR A 42 7.29 0.20 11.25
N VAL A 43 6.64 0.92 10.34
CA VAL A 43 6.27 2.33 10.51
C VAL A 43 4.78 2.47 10.25
N THR A 44 4.06 3.15 11.14
CA THR A 44 2.64 3.46 10.87
C THR A 44 2.54 4.35 9.64
N THR A 45 1.72 3.95 8.66
CA THR A 45 1.52 4.76 7.46
C THR A 45 0.97 6.14 7.82
N ASN A 46 1.27 7.11 6.97
CA ASN A 46 0.73 8.46 7.09
C ASN A 46 0.55 9.07 5.69
N PRO A 47 -0.19 10.17 5.55
CA PRO A 47 -0.46 10.77 4.24
C PRO A 47 0.79 11.17 3.47
N LYS A 48 1.90 11.49 4.15
CA LYS A 48 3.17 11.82 3.48
C LYS A 48 3.78 10.58 2.83
N ILE A 49 3.82 9.44 3.55
CA ILE A 49 4.30 8.17 3.00
C ILE A 49 3.47 7.76 1.77
N GLN A 50 2.15 7.83 1.88
CA GLN A 50 1.26 7.49 0.76
C GLN A 50 1.53 8.40 -0.44
N LEU A 51 1.63 9.72 -0.23
CA LEU A 51 1.93 10.66 -1.31
C LEU A 51 3.25 10.35 -2.01
N GLU A 52 4.31 10.03 -1.26
CA GLU A 52 5.60 9.65 -1.88
C GLU A 52 5.47 8.37 -2.71
N ALA A 53 4.69 7.38 -2.24
CA ALA A 53 4.41 6.16 -3.01
C ALA A 53 3.62 6.46 -4.30
N GLU A 54 2.59 7.33 -4.24
CA GLU A 54 1.82 7.76 -5.40
C GLU A 54 2.67 8.51 -6.43
N ILE A 55 3.60 9.38 -5.97
CA ILE A 55 4.56 10.05 -6.85
C ILE A 55 5.41 9.02 -7.59
N ILE A 56 5.92 8.00 -6.89
CA ILE A 56 6.72 6.94 -7.50
C ILE A 56 5.90 6.15 -8.55
N ILE A 57 4.65 5.79 -8.23
CA ILE A 57 3.74 5.09 -9.16
C ILE A 57 3.46 5.92 -10.41
N LYS A 58 3.31 7.25 -10.26
CA LYS A 58 3.07 8.15 -11.40
C LYS A 58 4.23 8.17 -12.40
N GLU A 59 5.45 7.94 -11.93
CA GLU A 59 6.68 7.96 -12.72
C GLU A 59 7.04 6.59 -13.32
N ILE A 60 6.08 5.65 -13.39
CA ILE A 60 6.26 4.37 -14.08
C ILE A 60 6.62 4.58 -15.56
N ASP A 61 7.77 4.05 -15.95
CA ASP A 61 8.35 4.28 -17.28
C ASP A 61 8.43 3.01 -18.15
N ASN A 62 8.41 1.81 -17.56
CA ASN A 62 8.48 0.53 -18.27
C ASN A 62 8.03 -0.66 -17.40
N VAL A 63 7.90 -1.83 -18.05
CA VAL A 63 7.77 -3.12 -17.36
C VAL A 63 9.14 -3.68 -16.98
N VAL A 64 9.21 -4.39 -15.86
CA VAL A 64 10.44 -5.14 -15.49
C VAL A 64 10.61 -6.34 -16.43
N LYS A 65 11.78 -6.47 -17.05
CA LYS A 65 12.11 -7.54 -18.02
C LYS A 65 13.03 -8.62 -17.43
N LYS A 66 12.85 -8.96 -16.15
CA LYS A 66 13.68 -9.93 -15.42
C LYS A 66 12.96 -11.26 -15.31
N LEU A 67 13.69 -12.36 -15.50
CA LEU A 67 13.17 -13.70 -15.25
C LEU A 67 12.92 -13.94 -13.75
N LYS A 68 13.83 -13.44 -12.90
CA LYS A 68 13.73 -13.45 -11.44
C LYS A 68 13.66 -12.01 -10.95
N PRO A 69 12.46 -11.42 -10.79
CA PRO A 69 12.32 -10.02 -10.39
C PRO A 69 12.50 -9.79 -8.89
N ILE A 70 12.61 -10.84 -8.06
CA ILE A 70 12.98 -10.69 -6.65
C ILE A 70 14.47 -11.03 -6.50
N PRO A 71 15.34 -10.08 -6.09
CA PRO A 71 16.78 -10.32 -5.98
C PRO A 71 17.10 -11.15 -4.73
N ASP A 72 18.34 -11.63 -4.61
CA ASP A 72 18.79 -12.36 -3.41
C ASP A 72 19.29 -11.42 -2.29
N LYS A 73 19.54 -10.14 -2.60
CA LYS A 73 20.04 -9.13 -1.66
C LYS A 73 19.43 -7.76 -1.95
N GLY A 74 19.19 -7.01 -0.88
CA GLY A 74 18.60 -5.68 -0.93
C GLY A 74 17.49 -5.54 0.11
N TYR A 75 16.60 -4.59 -0.11
CA TYR A 75 15.47 -4.31 0.75
C TYR A 75 14.16 -4.30 -0.03
N MET A 76 13.06 -4.58 0.65
CA MET A 76 11.71 -4.30 0.16
C MET A 76 11.00 -3.35 1.12
N ILE A 77 10.24 -2.40 0.58
CA ILE A 77 9.39 -1.51 1.35
C ILE A 77 7.96 -1.76 0.92
N LYS A 78 7.18 -2.41 1.79
CA LYS A 78 5.76 -2.69 1.58
C LYS A 78 4.93 -1.53 2.11
N ILE A 79 4.17 -0.88 1.25
CA ILE A 79 3.36 0.30 1.54
C ILE A 79 1.91 0.01 1.15
N PRO A 80 1.00 -0.14 2.13
CA PRO A 80 -0.42 -0.18 1.84
C PRO A 80 -0.95 1.22 1.46
N LEU A 81 -1.83 1.26 0.47
CA LEU A 81 -2.53 2.47 0.00
C LEU A 81 -3.99 2.42 0.48
N GLU A 82 -4.30 3.26 1.46
CA GLU A 82 -5.63 3.36 2.03
C GLU A 82 -6.08 4.83 2.04
N PRO A 83 -7.05 5.22 1.20
CA PRO A 83 -7.79 4.37 0.24
C PRO A 83 -6.91 3.92 -0.95
N SER A 84 -7.38 2.91 -1.69
CA SER A 84 -6.73 2.45 -2.92
C SER A 84 -6.55 3.60 -3.91
N HIS A 85 -5.40 3.62 -4.58
CA HIS A 85 -5.03 4.65 -5.53
C HIS A 85 -5.36 4.21 -6.96
N ARG A 86 -6.17 5.00 -7.68
CA ARG A 86 -6.47 4.72 -9.08
C ARG A 86 -5.29 5.09 -9.97
N VAL A 87 -4.70 4.08 -10.62
CA VAL A 87 -3.65 4.26 -11.63
C VAL A 87 -4.26 4.11 -13.01
N GLU A 88 -4.07 5.13 -13.83
CA GLU A 88 -4.50 5.14 -15.22
C GLU A 88 -3.37 5.70 -16.08
N ASN A 89 -2.62 4.80 -16.70
CA ASN A 89 -1.54 5.14 -17.63
C ASN A 89 -1.46 4.08 -18.74
N LYS A 90 -0.47 4.21 -19.64
CA LYS A 90 -0.27 3.29 -20.78
C LYS A 90 0.07 1.84 -20.39
N TRP A 91 0.43 1.59 -19.14
CA TRP A 91 0.88 0.30 -18.62
C TRP A 91 -0.19 -0.43 -17.83
N ILE A 92 -1.02 0.31 -17.09
CA ILE A 92 -2.01 -0.24 -16.18
C ILE A 92 -3.24 0.69 -16.04
N TYR A 93 -4.41 0.06 -15.91
CA TYR A 93 -5.67 0.68 -15.55
C TYR A 93 -6.28 -0.14 -14.41
N ALA A 94 -6.02 0.26 -13.16
CA ALA A 94 -6.39 -0.51 -11.97
C ALA A 94 -6.50 0.37 -10.71
N LEU A 95 -7.15 -0.14 -9.67
CA LEU A 95 -7.09 0.40 -8.32
C LEU A 95 -5.98 -0.33 -7.56
N ILE A 96 -4.95 0.38 -7.15
CA ILE A 96 -3.80 -0.18 -6.43
C ILE A 96 -3.99 0.02 -4.94
N ASP A 97 -3.96 -1.07 -4.17
CA ASP A 97 -4.10 -1.06 -2.72
C ASP A 97 -2.79 -1.38 -1.99
N GLU A 98 -1.78 -1.91 -2.69
CA GLU A 98 -0.46 -2.17 -2.12
C GLU A 98 0.68 -1.94 -3.13
N VAL A 99 1.75 -1.32 -2.63
CA VAL A 99 2.99 -1.05 -3.36
C VAL A 99 4.15 -1.66 -2.61
N ILE A 100 4.96 -2.45 -3.31
CA ILE A 100 6.25 -2.94 -2.81
C ILE A 100 7.36 -2.32 -3.65
N ILE A 101 8.20 -1.50 -3.01
CA ILE A 101 9.41 -0.95 -3.65
C ILE A 101 10.55 -1.92 -3.36
N ILE A 102 11.11 -2.49 -4.41
CA ILE A 102 12.23 -3.43 -4.34
C ILE A 102 13.51 -2.66 -4.63
N ILE A 103 14.46 -2.69 -3.70
CA ILE A 103 15.74 -1.98 -3.75
C ILE A 103 16.87 -3.02 -3.75
N PRO A 104 17.31 -3.50 -4.93
CA PRO A 104 18.44 -4.43 -4.99
C PRO A 104 19.75 -3.74 -4.61
N LYS A 105 20.70 -4.49 -4.04
CA LYS A 105 21.98 -3.94 -3.55
C LYS A 105 22.79 -3.15 -4.60
N ASN A 106 22.76 -3.56 -5.87
CA ASN A 106 23.62 -3.00 -6.93
C ASN A 106 22.85 -2.59 -8.19
N GLU A 107 21.55 -2.33 -8.07
CA GLU A 107 20.70 -2.00 -9.21
C GLU A 107 19.70 -0.90 -8.86
N LYS A 108 19.07 -0.33 -9.90
CA LYS A 108 18.00 0.64 -9.69
C LYS A 108 16.80 -0.04 -9.00
N PRO A 109 16.09 0.68 -8.11
CA PRO A 109 14.82 0.24 -7.56
C PRO A 109 13.74 0.04 -8.63
N TYR A 110 12.75 -0.79 -8.32
CA TYR A 110 11.55 -1.00 -9.14
C TYR A 110 10.37 -1.38 -8.25
N LEU A 111 9.18 -1.42 -8.84
CA LEU A 111 7.91 -1.64 -8.17
C LEU A 111 7.38 -3.04 -8.40
N LEU A 112 6.71 -3.55 -7.38
CA LEU A 112 5.69 -4.57 -7.45
C LEU A 112 4.39 -3.94 -6.92
N LEU A 113 3.38 -3.85 -7.76
CA LEU A 113 2.05 -3.33 -7.39
C LEU A 113 1.08 -4.49 -7.24
N PHE A 114 0.18 -4.41 -6.27
CA PHE A 114 -1.03 -5.24 -6.20
C PHE A 114 -2.26 -4.36 -6.43
N ASP A 115 -3.18 -4.84 -7.25
CA ASP A 115 -4.51 -4.25 -7.36
C ASP A 115 -5.49 -4.85 -6.36
N ASP A 116 -6.68 -4.25 -6.27
CA ASP A 116 -7.80 -4.68 -5.41
C ASP A 116 -8.35 -6.09 -5.74
N GLU A 117 -7.91 -6.69 -6.85
CA GLU A 117 -8.17 -8.08 -7.22
C GLU A 117 -6.96 -9.01 -6.95
N ASN A 118 -5.96 -8.51 -6.23
CA ASN A 118 -4.71 -9.19 -5.88
C ASN A 118 -3.86 -9.62 -7.10
N LYS A 119 -3.99 -8.92 -8.24
CA LYS A 119 -3.10 -9.12 -9.40
C LYS A 119 -1.83 -8.30 -9.20
N SER A 120 -0.70 -8.93 -9.52
CA SER A 120 0.64 -8.35 -9.34
C SER A 120 1.20 -7.78 -10.65
N TYR A 121 1.85 -6.62 -10.57
CA TYR A 121 2.50 -5.98 -11.73
C TYR A 121 3.90 -5.48 -11.36
N PHE A 122 4.91 -5.82 -12.16
CA PHE A 122 6.27 -5.32 -11.97
C PHE A 122 6.62 -4.19 -12.94
N PHE A 123 7.01 -3.04 -12.41
CA PHE A 123 7.32 -1.84 -13.19
C PHE A 123 8.64 -1.18 -12.78
N THR A 124 9.35 -0.60 -13.74
CA THR A 124 10.41 0.37 -13.47
C THR A 124 9.82 1.77 -13.37
N PHE A 125 10.57 2.71 -12.79
CA PHE A 125 10.18 4.11 -12.66
C PHE A 125 11.40 5.03 -12.72
N ASP A 126 11.19 6.30 -13.07
CA ASP A 126 12.24 7.33 -13.19
C ASP A 126 12.10 8.45 -12.16
N SER A 127 12.03 8.06 -10.89
CA SER A 127 11.98 9.00 -9.75
C SER A 127 12.98 8.62 -8.67
N LYS A 128 13.34 9.60 -7.85
CA LYS A 128 14.24 9.38 -6.72
C LYS A 128 13.46 8.77 -5.55
N ILE A 129 14.03 7.74 -4.93
CA ILE A 129 13.45 7.12 -3.73
C ILE A 129 13.83 7.84 -2.43
N ASP A 130 14.84 8.72 -2.46
CA ASP A 130 15.35 9.42 -1.27
C ASP A 130 14.26 10.13 -0.44
N PRO A 131 13.25 10.83 -1.04
CA PRO A 131 12.19 11.48 -0.25
C PRO A 131 11.37 10.49 0.60
N LEU A 132 11.08 9.32 0.04
CA LEU A 132 10.40 8.24 0.76
C LEU A 132 11.30 7.69 1.87
N LEU A 133 12.56 7.37 1.56
CA LEU A 133 13.50 6.83 2.54
C LEU A 133 13.69 7.77 3.74
N ASN A 134 13.84 9.06 3.47
CA ASN A 134 13.93 10.10 4.49
C ASN A 134 12.66 10.18 5.35
N THR A 135 11.48 10.03 4.73
CA THR A 135 10.19 10.01 5.46
C THR A 135 10.05 8.77 6.34
N LEU A 136 10.64 7.65 5.92
CA LEU A 136 10.71 6.41 6.70
C LEU A 136 11.85 6.39 7.71
N ASP A 137 12.70 7.42 7.76
CA ASP A 137 13.93 7.46 8.56
C ASP A 137 14.79 6.20 8.34
N PHE A 138 15.04 5.90 7.07
CA PHE A 138 15.82 4.74 6.63
C PHE A 138 16.99 5.18 5.74
N SER A 139 18.15 4.60 5.97
CA SER A 139 19.35 4.75 5.13
C SER A 139 19.71 3.40 4.55
N LEU A 140 20.01 3.39 3.25
CA LEU A 140 20.52 2.24 2.51
C LEU A 140 21.97 1.91 2.86
#